data_AF-A0A0F8VKI0-F1
#
_entry.id   AF-A0A0F8VKI0-F1
#
_cell.length_a   1.000
_cell.length_b   1.000
_cell.length_c   1.000
_cell.angle_alpha   90.00
_cell.angle_beta   90.00
_cell.angle_gamma   90.00
#
_symmetry.space_group_name_H-M   'P 1'
#
loop_
_entity.id
_entity.type
_entity.pdbx_description
1 polymer ?
#
loop_
_entity_poly.entity_id
_entity_poly.type
_entity_poly.pdbx_seq_one_letter_code
_entity_poly.pdbx_strand_id
1 'polypeptide(L)'
;MKTGIRHEGAFFGITNFFMRLAMVFSILTVGFVFTSIGWETYDIAQVGDVLLGLKLLVFLFPAIALVINLICLYFYPFSKVRVEEIKVKLNELHQEKKERVKNT
;
A
#
# COMPACT_ATOMS: atom_id res chain seq x y z
N MET A 1 -21.42 5.17 9.93
CA MET A 1 -21.07 6.48 10.56
C MET A 1 -22.01 7.53 10.01
N LYS A 2 -22.72 8.24 10.90
CA LYS A 2 -23.76 9.23 10.56
C LYS A 2 -23.13 10.60 10.28
N THR A 3 -22.64 10.82 9.06
CA THR A 3 -22.41 12.18 8.53
C THR A 3 -22.66 12.15 7.02
N GLY A 4 -23.59 12.97 6.54
CA GLY A 4 -23.94 13.08 5.11
C GLY A 4 -22.87 13.79 4.27
N ILE A 5 -21.59 13.59 4.59
CA ILE A 5 -20.45 14.23 3.92
C ILE A 5 -19.71 13.14 3.16
N ARG A 6 -19.44 13.35 1.87
CA ARG A 6 -18.78 12.39 0.99
C ARG A 6 -17.30 12.24 1.39
N HIS A 7 -17.01 11.35 2.33
CA HIS A 7 -15.65 11.08 2.82
C HIS A 7 -14.78 10.31 1.81
N GLU A 8 -15.34 9.90 0.66
CA GLU A 8 -14.60 9.25 -0.42
C GLU A 8 -13.35 10.05 -0.79
N GLY A 9 -13.47 11.38 -0.93
CA GLY A 9 -12.35 12.25 -1.27
C GLY A 9 -11.20 12.23 -0.25
N ALA A 10 -11.50 12.08 1.04
CA ALA A 10 -10.47 12.01 2.09
C ALA A 10 -9.73 10.66 2.06
N PHE A 11 -10.44 9.55 1.86
CA PHE A 11 -9.83 8.22 1.74
C PHE A 11 -8.98 8.10 0.46
N PHE A 12 -9.49 8.61 -0.66
CA PHE A 12 -8.74 8.66 -1.91
C PHE A 12 -7.53 9.58 -1.80
N GLY A 13 -7.66 10.75 -1.16
CA GLY A 13 -6.55 11.68 -0.95
C GLY A 13 -5.41 11.07 -0.14
N ILE A 14 -5.72 10.41 0.98
CA ILE A 14 -4.74 9.73 1.83
C ILE A 14 -4.05 8.60 1.06
N THR A 15 -4.81 7.76 0.37
CA THR A 15 -4.25 6.66 -0.41
C THR A 15 -3.29 7.17 -1.50
N ASN A 16 -3.69 8.22 -2.22
CA ASN A 16 -2.91 8.79 -3.30
C ASN A 16 -1.63 9.50 -2.78
N PHE A 17 -1.70 10.10 -1.59
CA PHE A 17 -0.54 10.65 -0.90
C PHE A 17 0.49 9.55 -0.57
N PHE A 18 0.04 8.44 0.03
CA PHE A 18 0.92 7.33 0.35
C PHE A 18 1.47 6.63 -0.91
N MET A 19 0.70 6.54 -1.99
CA MET A 19 1.20 6.04 -3.28
C MET A 19 2.34 6.91 -3.83
N ARG A 20 2.19 8.24 -3.80
CA ARG A 20 3.25 9.17 -4.22
C ARG A 20 4.49 9.04 -3.33
N LEU A 21 4.29 8.94 -2.03
CA LEU A 21 5.38 8.76 -1.08
C LEU A 21 6.13 7.44 -1.35
N ALA A 22 5.41 6.34 -1.57
CA ALA A 22 6.00 5.05 -1.91
C ALA A 22 6.80 5.12 -3.23
N MET A 23 6.29 5.83 -4.25
CA MET A 23 7.01 6.04 -5.51
C MET A 23 8.34 6.78 -5.29
N VAL A 24 8.36 7.83 -4.47
CA VAL A 24 9.59 8.56 -4.12
C VAL A 24 10.60 7.63 -3.44
N PHE A 25 10.15 6.85 -2.45
CA PHE A 25 11.02 5.88 -1.77
C PHE A 25 11.58 4.81 -2.72
N SER A 26 10.78 4.33 -3.68
CA SER A 26 11.25 3.39 -4.69
C SER A 26 12.38 3.98 -5.54
N ILE A 27 12.22 5.21 -6.03
CA ILE A 27 13.26 5.89 -6.83
C ILE A 27 14.53 6.12 -6.01
N LEU A 28 14.39 6.58 -4.76
CA LEU A 28 15.52 6.78 -3.85
C LEU A 28 16.28 5.48 -3.58
N THR A 29 15.56 4.38 -3.40
CA THR A 29 16.15 3.06 -3.17
C THR A 29 16.96 2.60 -4.39
N VAL A 30 16.38 2.72 -5.59
CA VAL A 30 17.08 2.37 -6.84
C VAL A 30 18.35 3.21 -7.00
N GLY A 31 18.25 4.54 -6.79
CA GLY A 31 19.39 5.45 -6.85
C GLY A 31 20.48 5.07 -5.85
N PHE A 32 20.12 4.80 -4.60
CA PHE A 32 21.06 4.39 -3.55
C PHE A 32 21.81 3.11 -3.93
N VAL A 33 21.10 2.10 -4.44
CA VAL A 33 21.74 0.85 -4.88
C VAL A 33 22.70 1.13 -6.04
N PHE A 34 22.29 1.89 -7.06
CA PHE A 34 23.15 2.17 -8.21
C PHE A 34 24.41 2.96 -7.84
N THR A 35 24.31 3.91 -6.90
CA THR A 35 25.47 4.62 -6.37
C THR A 35 26.38 3.69 -5.56
N SER A 36 25.82 2.76 -4.78
CA SER A 36 26.60 1.85 -3.94
C SER A 36 27.42 0.82 -4.72
N ILE A 37 26.98 0.40 -5.91
CA ILE A 37 27.66 -0.61 -6.73
C ILE A 37 28.71 0.04 -7.67
N GLY A 38 28.86 1.37 -7.65
CA GLY A 38 29.85 2.05 -8.50
C GLY A 38 29.52 2.01 -9.99
N TRP A 39 28.23 2.07 -10.36
CA TRP A 39 27.77 2.02 -11.76
C TRP A 39 28.42 3.08 -12.68
N GLU A 40 29.01 4.15 -12.12
CA GLU A 40 29.70 5.18 -12.91
C GLU A 40 30.96 4.68 -13.63
N THR A 41 31.63 3.64 -13.12
CA THR A 41 32.84 3.10 -13.74
C THR A 41 32.50 1.87 -14.59
N TYR A 42 32.54 2.02 -15.91
CA TYR A 42 32.31 0.92 -16.86
C TYR A 42 33.54 0.02 -16.92
N ASP A 43 33.70 -0.85 -15.93
CA ASP A 43 34.79 -1.84 -15.89
C ASP A 43 34.26 -3.25 -16.23
N ILE A 44 34.94 -3.94 -17.14
CA ILE A 44 34.51 -5.23 -17.71
C ILE A 44 34.54 -6.33 -16.63
N ALA A 45 35.40 -6.16 -15.61
CA ALA A 45 35.48 -7.05 -14.46
C ALA A 45 34.26 -6.95 -13.51
N GLN A 46 33.53 -5.82 -13.51
CA GLN A 46 32.41 -5.59 -12.60
C GLN A 46 31.05 -6.06 -13.14
N VAL A 47 30.98 -6.51 -14.41
CA VAL A 47 29.72 -6.93 -15.04
C VAL A 47 28.99 -8.04 -14.26
N GLY A 48 29.74 -8.95 -13.63
CA GLY A 48 29.18 -10.00 -12.77
C GLY A 48 28.55 -9.48 -11.47
N ASP A 49 29.24 -8.56 -10.80
CA ASP A 49 28.78 -7.95 -9.54
C ASP A 49 27.58 -7.02 -9.76
N VAL A 50 27.56 -6.31 -10.89
CA VAL A 50 26.45 -5.46 -11.29
C VAL A 50 25.17 -6.26 -11.55
N LEU A 51 25.28 -7.43 -12.22
CA LEU A 51 24.14 -8.31 -12.46
C LEU A 51 23.59 -8.91 -11.16
N LEU A 52 24.47 -9.26 -10.21
CA LEU A 52 24.06 -9.70 -8.88
C LEU A 52 23.36 -8.58 -8.11
N GLY A 53 23.90 -7.35 -8.16
CA GLY A 53 23.29 -6.17 -7.54
C GLY A 53 21.88 -5.89 -8.07
N LEU A 54 21.68 -5.99 -9.39
CA LEU A 54 20.35 -5.81 -10.00
C LEU A 54 19.37 -6.91 -9.61
N LYS A 55 19.82 -8.18 -9.58
CA LYS A 55 18.98 -9.31 -9.14
C LYS A 55 18.55 -9.14 -7.68
N LEU A 56 19.48 -8.71 -6.82
CA LEU A 56 19.19 -8.42 -5.42
C LEU A 56 18.25 -7.22 -5.28
N LEU A 57 18.39 -6.17 -6.10
CA LEU A 57 17.46 -5.03 -6.09
C LEU A 57 16.02 -5.47 -6.37
N VAL A 58 15.82 -6.30 -7.40
CA VAL A 58 14.49 -6.76 -7.85
C VAL A 58 13.92 -7.86 -6.95
N PHE A 59 14.76 -8.61 -6.22
CA PHE A 59 14.29 -9.70 -5.36
C PHE A 59 14.22 -9.33 -3.88
N LEU A 60 15.32 -8.79 -3.32
CA LEU A 60 15.47 -8.54 -1.88
C LEU A 60 14.51 -7.46 -1.39
N PHE A 61 14.43 -6.32 -2.10
CA PHE A 61 13.56 -5.21 -1.68
C PHE A 61 12.07 -5.57 -1.74
N PRO A 62 11.56 -6.18 -2.84
CA PRO A 62 10.18 -6.66 -2.86
C PRO A 62 9.91 -7.76 -1.85
N ALA A 63 10.86 -8.66 -1.59
CA ALA A 63 10.71 -9.70 -0.56
C ALA A 63 10.57 -9.09 0.85
N ILE A 64 11.41 -8.11 1.20
CA ILE A 64 11.30 -7.39 2.48
C ILE A 64 9.95 -6.67 2.59
N ALA A 65 9.53 -5.98 1.52
CA ALA A 65 8.23 -5.30 1.49
C ALA A 65 7.06 -6.28 1.69
N LEU A 66 7.15 -7.48 1.10
CA LEU A 66 6.15 -8.54 1.25
C LEU A 66 6.11 -9.07 2.69
N VAL A 67 7.26 -9.31 3.31
CA VAL A 67 7.34 -9.74 4.72
C VAL A 67 6.73 -8.68 5.65
N ILE A 68 7.05 -7.40 5.44
CA ILE A 68 6.45 -6.29 6.20
C ILE A 68 4.94 -6.27 5.98
N ASN A 69 4.47 -6.44 4.74
CA ASN A 69 3.04 -6.51 4.44
C ASN A 69 2.36 -7.66 5.17
N LEU A 70 2.98 -8.83 5.21
CA LEU A 70 2.45 -10.00 5.92
C LEU A 70 2.36 -9.75 7.44
N ILE A 71 3.37 -9.09 8.03
CA ILE A 71 3.34 -8.68 9.44
C ILE A 71 2.21 -7.69 9.68
N CYS A 72 2.07 -6.66 8.85
CA CYS A 72 0.97 -5.70 8.92
C CYS A 72 -0.39 -6.39 8.80
N LEU A 73 -0.52 -7.38 7.92
CA LEU A 73 -1.74 -8.16 7.75
C LEU A 73 -2.03 -9.04 8.98
N TYR A 74 -0.99 -9.59 9.61
CA TYR A 74 -1.13 -10.35 10.85
C TYR A 74 -1.66 -9.48 12.00
N PHE A 75 -1.20 -8.23 12.11
CA PHE A 75 -1.73 -7.27 13.09
C PHE A 75 -3.08 -6.68 12.68
N TYR A 76 -3.57 -6.93 11.46
CA TYR A 76 -4.80 -6.35 10.95
C TYR A 76 -6.01 -7.02 11.63
N PRO A 77 -6.77 -6.31 12.49
CA PRO A 77 -7.79 -6.90 13.35
C PRO A 77 -9.12 -7.05 12.60
N PHE A 78 -9.11 -7.80 11.50
CA PHE A 78 -10.28 -8.17 10.70
C PHE A 78 -10.61 -9.64 10.96
N SER A 79 -11.06 -9.94 12.18
CA SER A 79 -11.72 -11.22 12.42
C SER A 79 -13.01 -11.28 11.58
N LYS A 80 -13.39 -12.46 11.11
CA LYS A 80 -14.63 -12.67 10.33
C LYS A 80 -15.86 -12.05 11.01
N VAL A 81 -15.88 -12.09 12.35
CA VAL A 81 -16.93 -11.50 13.20
C VAL A 81 -17.04 -9.99 12.98
N ARG A 82 -15.91 -9.27 12.96
CA ARG A 82 -15.91 -7.81 12.79
C ARG A 82 -16.38 -7.39 11.40
N VAL A 83 -16.05 -8.17 10.37
CA VAL A 83 -16.54 -7.94 9.01
C VAL A 83 -18.06 -8.14 8.94
N GLU A 84 -18.57 -9.15 9.61
CA GLU A 84 -20.01 -9.47 9.66
C GLU A 84 -20.80 -8.38 10.40
N GLU A 85 -20.30 -7.91 11.55
CA GLU A 85 -20.89 -6.78 12.28
C GLU A 85 -20.96 -5.49 11.44
N ILE A 86 -19.90 -5.21 10.66
CA ILE A 86 -19.88 -4.03 9.77
C ILE A 86 -20.91 -4.19 8.66
N LYS A 87 -21.08 -5.39 8.08
CA LYS A 87 -22.11 -5.66 7.07
C LYS A 87 -23.52 -5.48 7.61
N VAL A 88 -23.79 -5.99 8.82
CA VAL A 88 -25.10 -5.83 9.48
C VAL A 88 -25.40 -4.34 9.70
N LYS A 89 -24.48 -3.59 10.32
CA LYS A 89 -24.62 -2.14 10.52
C LYS A 89 -24.80 -1.37 9.22
N LEU A 90 -24.14 -1.78 8.14
CA LEU A 90 -24.28 -1.14 6.84
C LEU A 90 -25.68 -1.36 6.26
N ASN A 91 -26.23 -2.57 6.41
CA ASN A 91 -27.59 -2.89 5.96
C ASN A 91 -28.66 -2.13 6.74
N GLU A 92 -28.52 -2.02 8.07
CA GLU A 92 -29.41 -1.21 8.92
C GLU A 92 -29.44 0.25 8.46
N LEU A 93 -28.27 0.85 8.21
CA LEU A 93 -28.16 2.23 7.71
C LEU A 93 -28.77 2.40 6.31
N HIS A 94 -28.70 1.38 5.45
CA HIS A 94 -29.36 1.41 4.14
C HIS A 94 -30.88 1.33 4.25
N GLN A 95 -31.42 0.55 5.20
CA GLN A 95 -32.87 0.48 5.45
C GLN A 95 -33.38 1.81 6.04
N GLU A 96 -32.71 2.37 7.05
CA GLU A 96 -33.06 3.69 7.60
C GLU A 96 -33.10 4.79 6.52
N LYS A 97 -32.16 4.77 5.57
CA LYS A 97 -32.16 5.72 4.44
C LYS A 97 -33.35 5.52 3.50
N LYS A 98 -33.70 4.26 3.18
CA LYS A 98 -34.85 3.94 2.33
C LYS A 98 -36.16 4.39 2.96
N GLU A 99 -36.30 4.21 4.27
CA GLU A 99 -37.50 4.63 5.00
C GLU A 99 -37.62 6.15 5.09
N ARG A 100 -36.52 6.88 5.31
CA ARG A 100 -36.53 8.36 5.25
C ARG A 100 -36.96 8.91 3.89
N VAL A 101 -36.48 8.30 2.81
CA VAL A 101 -36.83 8.72 1.43
C VAL A 101 -38.29 8.39 1.09
N LYS A 102 -38.87 7.32 1.66
CA LYS A 102 -40.29 6.99 1.50
C LYS A 102 -41.23 7.90 2.29
N ASN A 103 -40.74 8.53 3.36
CA ASN A 103 -41.54 9.35 4.28
C ASN A 103 -41.39 10.87 4.03
N THR A 104 -40.79 11.24 2.88
CA THR A 104 -40.69 12.60 2.35
C THR A 104 -41.46 12.65 1.03
#